data_AF-A0A372DII0-F1
#
_entry.id   AF-A0A372DII0-F1
#
_cell.length_a   1.000
_cell.length_b   1.000
_cell.length_c   1.000
_cell.angle_alpha   90.00
_cell.angle_beta   90.00
_cell.angle_gamma   90.00
#
_symmetry.space_group_name_H-M   'P 1'
#
loop_
_entity.id
_entity.type
_entity.pdbx_description
1 polymer ?
#
loop_
_entity_poly.entity_id
_entity_poly.type
_entity_poly.pdbx_seq_one_letter_code
_entity_poly.pdbx_strand_id
1 'polypeptide(L)'
;MTNFMRNLIHRFRNVVRPRFRIIEVEDDFPEMMESRALYVLSEDGDTWAAAMVCPCGCRTVLHLNLIADQRPCWYLNRQGGGSLTPSVWRRDNCGAHFWFRGGRVYWTPDQPHTLMRDLRLWRG
;
A
#
# COMPACT_ATOMS: atom_id res chain seq x y z
N MET A 1 -4.16 -27.27 15.95
CA MET A 1 -3.84 -27.20 14.50
C MET A 1 -2.33 -27.05 14.36
N THR A 2 -1.67 -27.98 13.69
CA THR A 2 -0.20 -28.14 13.63
C THR A 2 0.52 -26.93 13.00
N ASN A 3 1.66 -26.54 13.56
CA ASN A 3 2.50 -25.39 13.12
C ASN A 3 2.84 -25.41 11.61
N PHE A 4 2.86 -26.60 11.00
CA PHE A 4 3.11 -26.81 9.58
C PHE A 4 2.04 -26.18 8.67
N MET A 5 0.75 -26.36 8.97
CA MET A 5 -0.34 -25.79 8.17
C MET A 5 -0.35 -24.25 8.23
N ARG A 6 -0.01 -23.68 9.40
CA ARG A 6 0.12 -22.23 9.58
C ARG A 6 1.21 -21.66 8.67
N ASN A 7 2.36 -22.32 8.57
CA ASN A 7 3.47 -21.88 7.71
C ASN A 7 3.14 -21.97 6.21
N LEU A 8 2.44 -23.03 5.79
CA LEU A 8 2.01 -23.15 4.39
C LEU A 8 1.01 -22.05 3.99
N ILE A 9 0.03 -21.78 4.85
CA ILE A 9 -0.94 -20.69 4.63
C ILE A 9 -0.23 -19.33 4.57
N HIS A 10 0.71 -19.05 5.48
CA HIS A 10 1.49 -17.81 5.44
C HIS A 10 2.32 -17.66 4.15
N ARG A 11 3.00 -18.73 3.71
CA ARG A 11 3.76 -18.73 2.45
C ARG A 11 2.87 -18.53 1.23
N PHE A 12 1.75 -19.25 1.16
CA PHE A 12 0.82 -19.13 0.04
C PHE A 12 0.26 -17.71 -0.06
N ARG A 13 -0.17 -17.14 1.07
CA ARG A 13 -0.70 -15.77 1.14
C ARG A 13 0.26 -14.71 0.65
N ASN A 14 1.56 -14.86 0.87
CA ASN A 14 2.56 -13.90 0.38
C ASN A 14 2.66 -13.87 -1.15
N VAL A 15 2.27 -14.97 -1.83
CA VAL A 15 2.31 -15.11 -3.29
C VAL A 15 0.99 -14.65 -3.93
N VAL A 16 -0.16 -14.94 -3.31
CA VAL A 16 -1.49 -14.55 -3.80
C VAL A 16 -1.95 -13.16 -3.36
N ARG A 17 -1.08 -12.25 -2.93
CA ARG A 17 -1.54 -10.85 -2.75
C ARG A 17 -1.67 -10.16 -4.11
N PRO A 18 -2.81 -9.49 -4.38
CA PRO A 18 -2.98 -8.79 -5.65
C PRO A 18 -1.98 -7.65 -5.72
N ARG A 19 -1.50 -7.41 -6.93
CA ARG A 19 -0.55 -6.34 -7.20
C ARG A 19 -1.31 -5.06 -7.53
N PHE A 20 -0.85 -3.96 -6.96
CA PHE A 20 -1.30 -2.61 -7.23
C PHE A 20 -0.65 -2.12 -8.52
N ARG A 21 -1.42 -1.40 -9.33
CA ARG A 21 -0.88 -0.65 -10.47
C ARG A 21 -0.21 0.62 -9.97
N ILE A 22 0.85 1.05 -10.63
CA ILE A 22 1.38 2.41 -10.46
C ILE A 22 0.82 3.24 -11.61
N ILE A 23 0.27 4.40 -11.28
CA ILE A 23 -0.29 5.34 -12.24
C ILE A 23 0.40 6.68 -11.98
N GLU A 24 1.16 7.17 -12.95
CA GLU A 24 1.77 8.51 -12.87
C GLU A 24 0.73 9.57 -13.26
N VAL A 25 0.74 10.68 -12.54
CA VAL A 25 -0.09 11.87 -12.79
C VAL A 25 0.80 13.12 -12.69
N GLU A 26 0.51 14.16 -13.47
CA GLU A 26 1.39 15.35 -13.58
C GLU A 26 0.87 16.55 -12.78
N ASP A 27 -0.45 16.82 -12.79
CA ASP A 27 -1.02 18.02 -12.15
C ASP A 27 -1.63 17.78 -10.76
N ASP A 28 -2.58 16.85 -10.69
CA ASP A 28 -3.30 16.52 -9.45
C ASP A 28 -3.77 15.06 -9.49
N PHE A 29 -4.17 14.58 -8.32
CA PHE A 29 -4.82 13.30 -8.18
C PHE A 29 -6.25 13.33 -8.74
N PRO A 30 -6.73 12.23 -9.34
CA PRO A 30 -8.12 12.16 -9.78
C PRO A 30 -9.08 12.23 -8.59
N GLU A 31 -10.23 12.89 -8.78
CA GLU A 31 -11.28 12.97 -7.75
C GLU A 31 -11.74 11.59 -7.25
N MET A 32 -11.78 10.62 -8.16
CA MET A 32 -12.10 9.23 -7.88
C MET A 32 -10.89 8.34 -8.15
N MET A 33 -10.33 7.77 -7.09
CA MET A 33 -9.22 6.81 -7.18
C MET A 33 -9.72 5.38 -7.23
N GLU A 34 -9.08 4.57 -8.07
CA GLU A 34 -9.34 3.15 -8.12
C GLU A 34 -8.76 2.40 -6.92
N SER A 35 -9.45 1.35 -6.48
CA SER A 35 -8.85 0.36 -5.59
C SER A 35 -7.71 -0.35 -6.31
N ARG A 36 -6.66 -0.74 -5.57
CA ARG A 36 -5.48 -1.40 -6.13
C ARG A 36 -4.68 -0.57 -7.14
N ALA A 37 -4.70 0.76 -6.99
CA ALA A 37 -3.78 1.66 -7.66
C ALA A 37 -3.01 2.49 -6.63
N LEU A 38 -1.73 2.73 -6.93
CA LEU A 38 -0.89 3.74 -6.31
C LEU A 38 -0.70 4.84 -7.35
N TYR A 39 -1.36 5.97 -7.14
CA TYR A 39 -1.16 7.16 -7.95
C TYR A 39 0.09 7.87 -7.46
N VAL A 40 0.92 8.34 -8.38
CA VAL A 40 2.19 9.01 -8.09
C VAL A 40 2.17 10.33 -8.82
N LEU A 41 2.19 11.42 -8.06
CA LEU A 41 2.28 12.77 -8.58
C LEU A 41 3.75 13.08 -8.84
N SER A 42 4.08 13.28 -10.11
CA SER A 42 5.42 13.57 -10.58
C SER A 42 5.41 14.72 -11.56
N GLU A 43 6.29 15.70 -11.34
CA GLU A 43 6.44 16.89 -12.16
C GLU A 43 7.93 17.06 -12.46
N ASP A 44 8.28 17.31 -13.73
CA ASP A 44 9.67 17.48 -14.20
C ASP A 44 10.66 16.36 -13.80
N GLY A 45 10.14 15.14 -13.62
CA GLY A 45 10.92 13.97 -13.21
C GLY A 45 11.11 13.83 -11.69
N ASP A 46 10.72 14.85 -10.91
CA ASP A 46 10.67 14.78 -9.46
C ASP A 46 9.37 14.15 -8.98
N THR A 47 9.41 13.51 -7.81
CA THR A 47 8.25 12.81 -7.25
C THR A 47 7.80 13.50 -5.97
N TRP A 48 6.57 14.03 -5.99
CA TRP A 48 6.07 14.92 -4.96
C TRP A 48 5.23 14.18 -3.93
N ALA A 49 4.26 13.41 -4.40
CA ALA A 49 3.33 12.71 -3.54
C ALA A 49 2.86 11.40 -4.16
N ALA A 50 2.32 10.52 -3.34
CA ALA A 50 1.55 9.38 -3.80
C ALA A 50 0.21 9.31 -3.08
N ALA A 51 -0.77 8.71 -3.74
CA ALA A 51 -2.07 8.49 -3.16
C ALA A 51 -2.64 7.12 -3.51
N MET A 52 -3.40 6.54 -2.59
CA MET A 52 -4.09 5.27 -2.82
C MET A 52 -5.34 5.14 -1.96
N VAL A 53 -6.34 4.44 -2.46
CA VAL A 53 -7.45 3.98 -1.63
C VAL A 53 -6.92 3.05 -0.54
N CYS A 54 -7.29 3.30 0.71
CA CYS A 54 -6.74 2.56 1.84
C CYS A 54 -7.00 1.05 1.71
N PRO A 55 -5.94 0.21 1.75
CA PRO A 55 -6.05 -1.23 1.51
C PRO A 55 -6.83 -1.98 2.60
N CYS A 56 -7.19 -1.35 3.72
CA CYS A 56 -7.93 -2.01 4.79
C CYS A 56 -9.42 -2.20 4.47
N GLY A 57 -9.92 -1.50 3.44
CA GLY A 57 -11.31 -1.52 3.00
C GLY A 57 -12.18 -0.39 3.53
N CYS A 58 -11.65 0.57 4.31
CA CYS A 58 -12.41 1.75 4.75
C CYS A 58 -12.65 2.78 3.63
N ARG A 59 -12.03 2.59 2.46
CA ARG A 59 -12.17 3.41 1.24
C ARG A 59 -11.71 4.87 1.32
N THR A 60 -11.18 5.32 2.45
CA THR A 60 -10.53 6.64 2.52
C THR A 60 -9.25 6.66 1.68
N VAL A 61 -8.95 7.78 1.04
CA VAL A 61 -7.66 7.99 0.37
C VAL A 61 -6.55 8.19 1.40
N LEU A 62 -5.42 7.53 1.18
CA LEU A 62 -4.17 7.77 1.88
C LEU A 62 -3.32 8.69 1.01
N HIS A 63 -2.99 9.87 1.51
CA HIS A 63 -1.99 10.75 0.90
C HIS A 63 -0.63 10.51 1.56
N LEU A 64 0.40 10.32 0.75
CA LEU A 64 1.75 9.98 1.16
C LEU A 64 2.69 11.05 0.60
N ASN A 65 3.32 11.80 1.50
CA ASN A 65 4.36 12.74 1.11
C ASN A 65 5.61 11.98 0.63
N LEU A 66 6.13 12.30 -0.57
CA LEU A 66 7.35 11.71 -1.10
C LEU A 66 8.56 12.66 -1.05
N ILE A 67 8.36 13.89 -0.57
CA ILE A 67 9.39 14.90 -0.36
C ILE A 67 10.07 14.68 0.99
N ALA A 68 11.40 14.69 1.02
CA ALA A 68 12.20 14.29 2.19
C ALA A 68 12.09 15.26 3.39
N ASP A 69 11.65 16.48 3.12
CA ASP A 69 11.77 17.67 3.95
C ASP A 69 10.77 17.68 5.11
N GLN A 70 9.63 16.99 4.94
CA GLN A 70 8.54 16.94 5.90
C GLN A 70 8.23 15.50 6.30
N ARG A 71 7.92 15.27 7.58
CA ARG A 71 7.58 13.94 8.12
C ARG A 71 6.08 13.85 8.42
N PRO A 72 5.46 12.67 8.25
CA PRO A 72 6.04 11.46 7.68
C PRO A 72 6.27 11.61 6.17
N CYS A 73 7.32 10.98 5.65
CA CYS A 73 7.53 10.85 4.21
C CYS A 73 8.01 9.46 3.85
N TRP A 74 7.82 9.12 2.58
CA TRP A 74 8.16 7.83 2.01
C TRP A 74 9.04 8.02 0.78
N TYR A 75 9.97 7.10 0.59
CA TYR A 75 10.72 6.95 -0.64
C TYR A 75 10.06 5.87 -1.50
N LEU A 76 9.77 6.19 -2.76
CA LEU A 76 9.24 5.25 -3.73
C LEU A 76 10.35 4.73 -4.65
N ASN A 77 10.69 3.44 -4.52
CA ASN A 77 11.48 2.75 -5.53
C ASN A 77 10.55 2.12 -6.57
N ARG A 78 10.57 2.63 -7.81
CA ARG A 78 9.72 2.16 -8.92
C ARG A 78 10.08 0.76 -9.44
N GLN A 79 11.27 0.24 -9.14
CA GLN A 79 11.71 -1.09 -9.60
C GLN A 79 10.83 -2.21 -9.04
N GLY A 80 10.66 -3.29 -9.83
CA GLY A 80 9.95 -4.48 -9.39
C GLY A 80 8.46 -4.25 -9.07
N GLY A 81 7.87 -3.12 -9.48
CA GLY A 81 6.46 -2.76 -9.26
C GLY A 81 6.18 -1.76 -8.18
N GLY A 82 7.18 -1.05 -7.68
CA GLY A 82 6.99 -0.05 -6.64
C GLY A 82 7.19 -0.62 -5.24
N SER A 83 8.04 0.01 -4.46
CA SER A 83 8.16 -0.23 -3.03
C SER A 83 8.26 1.10 -2.30
N LEU A 84 7.49 1.26 -1.22
CA LEU A 84 7.55 2.43 -0.35
C LEU A 84 8.39 2.11 0.89
N THR A 85 9.24 3.06 1.29
CA THR A 85 10.05 2.97 2.52
C THR A 85 9.97 4.29 3.28
N PRO A 86 9.63 4.34 4.58
CA PRO A 86 9.40 3.20 5.49
C PRO A 86 8.02 2.53 5.27
N SER A 87 7.55 1.71 6.22
CA SER A 87 6.17 1.22 6.20
C SER A 87 5.18 2.38 6.21
N VAL A 88 4.00 2.17 5.64
CA VAL A 88 2.89 3.11 5.73
C VAL A 88 2.15 2.80 7.02
N TRP A 89 2.17 3.74 7.97
CA TRP A 89 1.44 3.63 9.22
C TRP A 89 0.50 4.82 9.39
N ARG A 90 -0.77 4.55 9.15
CA ARG A 90 -1.84 5.49 9.45
C ARG A 90 -2.25 5.30 10.92
N ARG A 91 -1.91 6.28 11.77
CA ARG A 91 -2.22 6.24 13.21
C ARG A 91 -3.65 6.68 13.54
N ASP A 92 -4.29 7.42 12.63
CA ASP A 92 -5.68 7.87 12.74
C ASP A 92 -6.66 6.89 12.07
N ASN A 93 -7.95 7.07 12.39
CA ASN A 93 -9.07 6.37 11.78
C ASN A 93 -8.93 4.83 11.80
N CYS A 94 -8.67 4.20 10.64
CA CYS A 94 -8.66 2.74 10.49
C CYS A 94 -7.40 2.04 11.02
N GLY A 95 -6.38 2.80 11.45
CA GLY A 95 -5.16 2.24 12.07
C GLY A 95 -4.32 1.36 11.14
N ALA A 96 -4.43 1.53 9.82
CA ALA A 96 -3.77 0.67 8.85
C ALA A 96 -2.24 0.80 8.93
N HIS A 97 -1.55 -0.32 9.11
CA HIS A 97 -0.09 -0.40 9.12
C HIS A 97 0.40 -1.52 8.19
N PHE A 98 1.17 -1.18 7.17
CA PHE A 98 1.61 -2.14 6.17
C PHE A 98 2.89 -1.71 5.48
N TRP A 99 3.60 -2.70 4.93
CA TRP A 99 4.63 -2.48 3.94
C TRP A 99 4.04 -2.52 2.54
N PHE A 100 4.45 -1.61 1.67
CA PHE A 100 4.17 -1.68 0.24
C PHE A 100 5.46 -2.09 -0.48
N ARG A 101 5.52 -3.31 -1.02
CA ARG A 101 6.74 -3.88 -1.61
C ARG A 101 6.42 -4.64 -2.89
N GLY A 102 7.15 -4.35 -3.96
CA GLY A 102 6.90 -4.94 -5.28
C GLY A 102 5.43 -4.88 -5.68
N GLY A 103 4.80 -3.72 -5.49
CA GLY A 103 3.40 -3.46 -5.80
C GLY A 103 2.41 -4.19 -4.91
N ARG A 104 2.80 -4.75 -3.75
CA ARG A 104 1.91 -5.54 -2.89
C ARG A 104 1.90 -5.01 -1.46
N VAL A 105 0.75 -5.15 -0.81
CA VAL A 105 0.55 -4.77 0.60
C VAL A 105 0.89 -5.95 1.50
N TYR A 106 1.81 -5.78 2.44
CA TYR A 106 2.14 -6.75 3.47
C TYR A 106 1.81 -6.15 4.84
N TRP A 107 0.76 -6.65 5.47
CA TRP A 107 0.35 -6.19 6.81
C TRP A 107 1.43 -6.46 7.84
N THR A 108 1.66 -5.50 8.72
CA THR A 108 2.59 -5.64 9.85
C THR A 108 1.97 -6.52 10.96
N PRO A 109 2.80 -7.07 11.87
CA PRO A 109 2.29 -7.97 12.93
C PRO A 109 1.27 -7.35 13.88
N ASP A 110 1.28 -6.03 14.07
CA ASP A 110 0.31 -5.31 14.90
C ASP A 110 -1.11 -5.25 14.28
N GLN A 111 -1.26 -5.65 13.01
CA GLN A 111 -2.56 -5.60 12.34
C GLN A 111 -3.40 -6.83 12.64
N PRO A 112 -4.63 -6.66 13.18
CA PRO A 112 -5.52 -7.77 13.43
C PRO A 112 -6.18 -8.27 12.15
N HIS A 113 -6.61 -9.53 12.18
CA HIS A 113 -7.41 -10.17 11.12
C HIS A 113 -6.80 -10.05 9.70
N THR A 114 -5.49 -10.22 9.58
CA THR A 114 -4.79 -10.09 8.28
C THR A 114 -5.37 -10.97 7.19
N LEU A 115 -5.99 -12.14 7.49
CA LEU A 115 -6.72 -12.96 6.50
C LEU A 115 -7.87 -12.21 5.85
N MET A 116 -8.73 -11.63 6.66
CA MET A 116 -9.87 -10.86 6.19
C MET A 116 -9.40 -9.64 5.39
N ARG A 117 -8.31 -8.99 5.84
CA ARG A 117 -7.70 -7.85 5.13
C ARG A 117 -7.15 -8.26 3.77
N ASP A 118 -6.41 -9.36 3.67
CA ASP A 118 -5.93 -9.90 2.39
C ASP A 118 -7.11 -10.23 1.44
N LEU A 119 -8.19 -10.82 1.95
CA LEU A 119 -9.40 -11.10 1.15
C LEU A 119 -10.09 -9.83 0.64
N ARG A 120 -10.09 -8.75 1.43
CA ARG A 120 -10.65 -7.45 1.01
C ARG A 120 -9.88 -6.83 -0.15
N LEU A 121 -8.56 -7.05 -0.22
CA LEU A 121 -7.75 -6.60 -1.37
C LEU A 121 -8.23 -7.23 -2.69
N TRP A 122 -8.72 -8.47 -2.64
CA TRP A 122 -9.23 -9.17 -3.83
C TRP A 122 -10.63 -8.75 -4.25
N ARG A 123 -11.44 -8.25 -3.31
CA ARG A 123 -12.83 -7.82 -3.53
C ARG A 123 -12.96 -6.35 -3.93
N GLY A 124 -11.84 -5.65 -4.06
CA GLY A 124 -11.76 -4.25 -4.48
C GLY A 124 -11.98 -4.07 -5.97
#